data_AF-A0A7K3MBZ2-F1
#
_entry.id   AF-A0A7K3MBZ2-F1
#
_cell.length_a   1.000
_cell.length_b   1.000
_cell.length_c   1.000
_cell.angle_alpha   90.00
_cell.angle_beta   90.00
_cell.angle_gamma   90.00
#
_symmetry.space_group_name_H-M   'P 1'
#
loop_
_entity.id
_entity.type
_entity.pdbx_description
1 polymer ?
#
loop_
_entity_poly.entity_id
_entity_poly.type
_entity_poly.pdbx_seq_one_letter_code
_entity_poly.pdbx_strand_id
1 'polypeptide(L)'
;MSKARHKHVRTRRPRSRRIATYALPVAMAVSVPATLVAWPGSTTAPETIELGAGDGNIDREAALGRGLVDRTPRPSATPDAFTATPDVEANETQEEEPAETPEPEPTEPPDEEPSETPEPEPTVAGQMYVTTSLNVRTGPATSADSLTILAAGSEVDVTGETDGDWTQILHDGAVAWVSSDYLSEEEPSEDTDDTGSDDTGSDDTDNGISSAECPTGSAVESGLTPDAIRVHRAVCARFPQIDTYHGVRSGGGAHSEGRALDVMVRGSLGDEIAEWVRANHRELGVSEVIWAQRIWTVQRSSEGWRPMEDRGSDTDNHYDHVHVTVYGDRGTT
;
A
#
# COMPACT_ATOMS: atom_id res chain seq x y z
N MET A 1 -15.82 74.03 15.31
CA MET A 1 -15.13 72.78 14.90
C MET A 1 -16.09 71.95 14.06
N SER A 2 -15.90 71.88 12.75
CA SER A 2 -16.68 71.01 11.85
C SER A 2 -15.80 70.57 10.69
N LYS A 3 -15.72 69.24 10.53
CA LYS A 3 -14.81 68.51 9.64
C LYS A 3 -15.20 68.70 8.17
N ALA A 4 -14.25 69.08 7.33
CA ALA A 4 -14.35 68.99 5.89
C ALA A 4 -14.24 67.52 5.44
N ARG A 5 -15.25 67.03 4.71
CA ARG A 5 -15.22 65.73 4.03
C ARG A 5 -14.58 65.90 2.65
N HIS A 6 -13.41 65.33 2.43
CA HIS A 6 -12.82 65.21 1.10
C HIS A 6 -13.42 64.01 0.34
N LYS A 7 -13.89 64.30 -0.88
CA LYS A 7 -14.49 63.35 -1.83
C LYS A 7 -13.35 62.62 -2.55
N HIS A 8 -13.23 61.30 -2.35
CA HIS A 8 -12.31 60.49 -3.16
C HIS A 8 -12.88 60.25 -4.57
N VAL A 9 -12.13 60.71 -5.57
CA VAL A 9 -12.34 60.41 -6.99
C VAL A 9 -11.83 58.98 -7.24
N ARG A 10 -12.73 58.07 -7.65
CA ARG A 10 -12.37 56.72 -8.11
C ARG A 10 -11.95 56.77 -9.58
N THR A 11 -10.68 56.54 -9.87
CA THR A 11 -10.16 56.32 -11.22
C THR A 11 -10.55 54.93 -11.73
N ARG A 12 -11.34 54.84 -12.80
CA ARG A 12 -11.67 53.58 -13.51
C ARG A 12 -10.50 53.19 -14.41
N ARG A 13 -9.95 51.98 -14.23
CA ARG A 13 -9.01 51.35 -15.20
C ARG A 13 -9.76 50.89 -16.46
N PRO A 14 -9.15 50.96 -17.66
CA PRO A 14 -9.79 50.53 -18.90
C PRO A 14 -9.85 49.00 -19.02
N ARG A 15 -10.98 48.48 -19.50
CA ARG A 15 -11.17 47.06 -19.85
C ARG A 15 -10.50 46.77 -21.20
N SER A 16 -9.56 45.83 -21.24
CA SER A 16 -9.01 45.30 -22.49
C SER A 16 -10.04 44.41 -23.19
N ARG A 17 -10.33 44.70 -24.45
CA ARG A 17 -11.13 43.82 -25.33
C ARG A 17 -10.22 42.69 -25.82
N ARG A 18 -10.48 41.45 -25.42
CA ARG A 18 -9.87 40.27 -26.04
C ARG A 18 -10.58 40.00 -27.36
N ILE A 19 -9.84 40.05 -28.47
CA ILE A 19 -10.28 39.64 -29.80
C ILE A 19 -10.10 38.13 -29.85
N ALA A 20 -11.18 37.39 -30.08
CA ALA A 20 -11.13 35.95 -30.28
C ALA A 20 -10.70 35.64 -31.72
N THR A 21 -9.50 35.09 -31.88
CA THR A 21 -9.02 34.57 -33.17
C THR A 21 -9.35 33.07 -33.20
N TYR A 22 -10.28 32.68 -34.06
CA TYR A 22 -10.56 31.27 -34.33
C TYR A 22 -9.47 30.71 -35.25
N ALA A 23 -8.68 29.76 -34.75
CA ALA A 23 -7.80 28.92 -35.55
C ALA A 23 -8.51 27.59 -35.84
N LEU A 24 -8.78 27.32 -37.12
CA LEU A 24 -9.23 26.01 -37.59
C LEU A 24 -8.05 25.02 -37.55
N PRO A 25 -8.23 23.77 -37.10
CA PRO A 25 -7.18 22.77 -37.20
C PRO A 25 -7.05 22.27 -38.65
N VAL A 26 -5.84 22.38 -39.20
CA VAL A 26 -5.43 21.70 -40.44
C VAL A 26 -4.99 20.28 -40.05
N ALA A 27 -5.71 19.26 -40.54
CA ALA A 27 -5.32 17.87 -40.39
C ALA A 27 -4.14 17.55 -41.34
N MET A 28 -2.96 17.31 -40.78
CA MET A 28 -1.82 16.72 -41.48
C MET A 28 -1.84 15.21 -41.29
N ALA A 29 -2.14 14.45 -42.35
CA ALA A 29 -1.95 13.02 -42.38
C ALA A 29 -0.45 12.72 -42.59
N VAL A 30 0.21 12.19 -41.56
CA VAL A 30 1.60 11.70 -41.65
C VAL A 30 1.55 10.21 -41.94
N SER A 31 1.86 9.85 -43.19
CA SER A 31 2.13 8.48 -43.61
C SER A 31 3.58 8.11 -43.28
N VAL A 32 3.79 7.11 -42.42
CA VAL A 32 5.10 6.53 -42.12
C VAL A 32 5.37 5.38 -43.10
N PRO A 33 6.45 5.39 -43.90
CA PRO A 33 6.88 4.19 -44.60
C PRO A 33 7.63 3.26 -43.64
N ALA A 34 7.17 2.01 -43.54
CA ALA A 34 7.91 0.96 -42.85
C ALA A 34 9.13 0.54 -43.69
N THR A 35 10.34 0.92 -43.25
CA THR A 35 11.58 0.34 -43.75
C THR A 35 11.96 -0.87 -42.92
N LEU A 36 11.85 -2.06 -43.51
CA LEU A 36 12.41 -3.31 -43.00
C LEU A 36 13.94 -3.28 -43.16
N VAL A 37 14.67 -3.32 -42.05
CA VAL A 37 16.10 -3.65 -42.03
C VAL A 37 16.23 -5.15 -41.89
N ALA A 38 16.71 -5.82 -42.94
CA ALA A 38 17.03 -7.24 -42.95
C ALA A 38 18.48 -7.46 -42.51
N TRP A 39 18.70 -8.35 -41.55
CA TRP A 39 20.02 -8.91 -41.21
C TRP A 39 20.22 -10.23 -41.97
N PRO A 40 21.39 -10.49 -42.59
CA PRO A 40 21.67 -11.73 -43.31
C PRO A 40 22.41 -12.79 -42.47
N GLY A 41 22.07 -14.06 -42.70
CA GLY A 41 22.85 -15.27 -42.36
C GLY A 41 22.59 -15.80 -40.94
N SER A 42 22.03 -17.01 -40.75
CA SER A 42 22.67 -18.28 -41.12
C SER A 42 21.70 -19.28 -41.74
N THR A 43 22.19 -19.90 -42.80
CA THR A 43 21.55 -21.00 -43.54
C THR A 43 21.56 -22.29 -42.72
N THR A 44 20.49 -23.10 -42.78
CA THR A 44 20.53 -24.53 -43.17
C THR A 44 19.10 -24.96 -43.55
N ALA A 45 19.01 -25.71 -44.64
CA ALA A 45 17.84 -26.00 -45.46
C ALA A 45 16.81 -27.00 -44.84
N PRO A 46 15.60 -27.11 -45.44
CA PRO A 46 14.48 -27.88 -44.91
C PRO A 46 14.35 -29.28 -45.56
N GLU A 47 13.71 -30.21 -44.84
CA GLU A 47 13.05 -31.36 -45.47
C GLU A 47 11.53 -31.15 -45.46
N THR A 48 10.96 -31.49 -46.62
CA THR A 48 9.58 -31.33 -47.09
C THR A 48 8.78 -32.63 -46.96
N ILE A 49 7.47 -32.52 -47.25
CA ILE A 49 6.50 -33.57 -47.69
C ILE A 49 5.66 -34.17 -46.54
N GLU A 50 4.33 -34.25 -46.55
CA GLU A 50 3.26 -33.89 -47.51
C GLU A 50 1.91 -33.69 -46.81
N LEU A 51 0.97 -33.11 -47.56
CA LEU A 51 -0.43 -32.83 -47.25
C LEU A 51 -1.34 -34.06 -47.45
N GLY A 52 -2.48 -34.08 -46.77
CA GLY A 52 -3.61 -34.95 -47.12
C GLY A 52 -4.92 -34.48 -46.48
N ALA A 53 -5.72 -33.72 -47.23
CA ALA A 53 -7.07 -33.29 -46.88
C ALA A 53 -8.09 -34.44 -47.01
N GLY A 54 -9.20 -34.35 -46.29
CA GLY A 54 -10.36 -35.20 -46.51
C GLY A 54 -11.55 -34.91 -45.60
N ASP A 55 -12.52 -34.18 -46.15
CA ASP A 55 -13.91 -34.09 -45.70
C ASP A 55 -14.55 -35.47 -45.47
N GLY A 56 -15.52 -35.57 -44.56
CA GLY A 56 -16.48 -36.66 -44.63
C GLY A 56 -17.24 -37.03 -43.35
N ASN A 57 -18.48 -36.52 -43.29
CA ASN A 57 -19.69 -37.21 -42.83
C ASN A 57 -19.74 -37.88 -41.44
N ILE A 58 -20.57 -37.23 -40.61
CA ILE A 58 -21.30 -37.79 -39.49
C ILE A 58 -22.37 -38.78 -39.97
N ASP A 59 -22.25 -40.06 -39.61
CA ASP A 59 -23.39 -40.97 -39.55
C ASP A 59 -23.28 -41.86 -38.30
N ARG A 60 -24.38 -41.83 -37.53
CA ARG A 60 -24.68 -42.73 -36.42
C ARG A 60 -24.90 -44.15 -36.94
N GLU A 61 -24.46 -45.17 -36.19
CA GLU A 61 -25.31 -46.20 -35.57
C GLU A 61 -24.47 -47.35 -34.95
N ALA A 62 -24.88 -47.73 -33.72
CA ALA A 62 -24.90 -49.05 -33.10
C ALA A 62 -23.65 -49.96 -32.95
N ALA A 63 -23.21 -50.02 -31.69
CA ALA A 63 -23.12 -51.21 -30.82
C ALA A 63 -22.13 -52.36 -31.13
N LEU A 64 -21.23 -52.64 -30.17
CA LEU A 64 -21.27 -53.79 -29.23
C LEU A 64 -19.88 -54.05 -28.61
N GLY A 65 -19.83 -54.26 -27.28
CA GLY A 65 -18.93 -55.27 -26.71
C GLY A 65 -17.88 -54.90 -25.65
N ARG A 66 -18.31 -54.90 -24.37
CA ARG A 66 -17.71 -55.55 -23.17
C ARG A 66 -16.46 -54.98 -22.46
N GLY A 67 -16.63 -54.80 -21.14
CA GLY A 67 -15.58 -54.88 -20.10
C GLY A 67 -15.74 -53.83 -18.97
N LEU A 68 -16.81 -53.84 -18.18
CA LEU A 68 -16.88 -54.32 -16.78
C LEU A 68 -15.67 -53.96 -15.89
N VAL A 69 -15.79 -52.90 -15.09
CA VAL A 69 -15.43 -52.86 -13.66
C VAL A 69 -16.30 -51.85 -12.90
N ASP A 70 -16.60 -52.26 -11.68
CA ASP A 70 -17.63 -51.87 -10.73
C ASP A 70 -17.34 -50.52 -10.02
N ARG A 71 -18.39 -49.72 -9.76
CA ARG A 71 -18.34 -48.50 -8.94
C ARG A 71 -19.49 -48.54 -7.93
N THR A 72 -19.14 -48.64 -6.65
CA THR A 72 -20.07 -48.55 -5.52
C THR A 72 -20.23 -47.10 -5.06
N PRO A 73 -21.45 -46.62 -4.71
CA PRO A 73 -21.69 -45.28 -4.17
C PRO A 73 -21.84 -45.27 -2.63
N ARG A 74 -21.42 -44.16 -2.01
CA ARG A 74 -21.51 -43.89 -0.55
C ARG A 74 -22.80 -43.11 -0.24
N PRO A 75 -23.63 -43.51 0.75
CA PRO A 75 -24.89 -42.81 1.03
C PRO A 75 -24.79 -41.72 2.12
N SER A 76 -25.62 -40.69 1.93
CA SER A 76 -26.05 -39.67 2.90
C SER A 76 -26.85 -40.26 4.07
N ALA A 77 -26.79 -39.61 5.23
CA ALA A 77 -27.70 -39.85 6.34
C ALA A 77 -28.28 -38.53 6.89
N THR A 78 -29.58 -38.53 7.11
CA THR A 78 -30.36 -37.60 7.95
C THR A 78 -31.50 -38.44 8.59
N PRO A 79 -32.28 -37.91 9.55
CA PRO A 79 -32.34 -38.40 10.92
C PRO A 79 -33.61 -39.22 11.21
N ASP A 80 -33.62 -39.98 12.32
CA ASP A 80 -34.85 -40.57 12.84
C ASP A 80 -35.01 -40.34 14.35
N ALA A 81 -36.24 -39.99 14.69
CA ALA A 81 -36.78 -39.83 16.03
C ALA A 81 -37.17 -41.19 16.62
N PHE A 82 -37.01 -41.37 17.94
CA PHE A 82 -37.80 -42.34 18.70
C PHE A 82 -38.09 -41.82 20.11
N THR A 83 -39.37 -41.89 20.45
CA THR A 83 -39.98 -41.64 21.76
C THR A 83 -39.90 -42.89 22.63
N ALA A 84 -39.46 -42.78 23.88
CA ALA A 84 -39.96 -43.55 25.05
C ALA A 84 -39.32 -43.07 26.36
N THR A 85 -40.16 -42.61 27.29
CA THR A 85 -39.90 -42.48 28.75
C THR A 85 -39.83 -43.87 29.40
N PRO A 86 -39.07 -44.09 30.51
CA PRO A 86 -39.66 -43.81 31.82
C PRO A 86 -38.69 -43.38 32.96
N ASP A 87 -39.34 -42.96 34.04
CA ASP A 87 -38.93 -42.90 35.46
C ASP A 87 -37.90 -41.86 35.94
N VAL A 88 -38.45 -40.97 36.76
CA VAL A 88 -37.78 -39.96 37.58
C VAL A 88 -37.42 -40.63 38.90
N GLU A 89 -36.14 -40.89 39.14
CA GLU A 89 -35.61 -41.05 40.51
C GLU A 89 -34.79 -39.81 40.87
N ALA A 90 -35.10 -39.28 42.06
CA ALA A 90 -34.55 -38.07 42.62
C ALA A 90 -33.04 -38.20 42.82
N ASN A 91 -32.27 -37.28 42.24
CA ASN A 91 -30.88 -37.10 42.62
C ASN A 91 -30.84 -36.18 43.86
N GLU A 92 -30.29 -36.73 44.93
CA GLU A 92 -30.13 -36.09 46.23
C GLU A 92 -29.33 -34.80 46.12
N THR A 93 -29.83 -33.77 46.81
CA THR A 93 -29.12 -32.52 47.08
C THR A 93 -27.86 -32.84 47.88
N GLN A 94 -26.70 -32.75 47.25
CA GLN A 94 -25.42 -32.80 47.94
C GLN A 94 -25.11 -31.37 48.42
N GLU A 95 -25.19 -31.21 49.75
CA GLU A 95 -24.78 -30.02 50.47
C GLU A 95 -23.24 -29.95 50.42
N GLU A 96 -22.69 -29.05 49.59
CA GLU A 96 -21.24 -28.83 49.54
C GLU A 96 -20.79 -28.10 50.82
N GLU A 97 -19.88 -28.74 51.56
CA GLU A 97 -19.14 -28.11 52.65
C GLU A 97 -18.39 -26.86 52.16
N PRO A 98 -18.27 -25.80 52.98
CA PRO A 98 -17.53 -24.61 52.59
C PRO A 98 -16.03 -24.95 52.53
N ALA A 99 -15.44 -24.74 51.35
CA ALA A 99 -14.01 -24.84 51.14
C ALA A 99 -13.27 -23.86 52.07
N GLU A 100 -12.32 -24.38 52.85
CA GLU A 100 -11.44 -23.57 53.69
C GLU A 100 -10.61 -22.62 52.83
N THR A 101 -10.52 -21.38 53.29
CA THR A 101 -9.73 -20.31 52.68
C THR A 101 -8.24 -20.64 52.88
N PRO A 102 -7.42 -20.69 51.82
CA PRO A 102 -5.99 -20.88 52.00
C PRO A 102 -5.38 -19.67 52.71
N GLU A 103 -4.64 -19.94 53.78
CA GLU A 103 -3.79 -18.99 54.49
C GLU A 103 -2.71 -18.46 53.52
N PRO A 104 -2.43 -17.13 53.49
CA PRO A 104 -1.48 -16.58 52.53
C PRO A 104 -0.05 -17.05 52.84
N GLU A 105 0.63 -17.63 51.85
CA GLU A 105 2.05 -17.96 51.93
C GLU A 105 2.89 -16.69 52.19
N PRO A 106 4.03 -16.79 52.92
CA PRO A 106 4.90 -15.67 53.17
C PRO A 106 5.42 -15.10 51.85
N THR A 107 5.10 -13.85 51.59
CA THR A 107 5.59 -13.08 50.44
C THR A 107 7.12 -13.04 50.51
N GLU A 108 7.79 -13.63 49.52
CA GLU A 108 9.22 -13.37 49.29
C GLU A 108 9.40 -11.84 49.13
N PRO A 109 10.47 -11.25 49.68
CA PRO A 109 10.74 -9.84 49.47
C PRO A 109 10.83 -9.58 47.95
N PRO A 110 10.37 -8.41 47.48
CA PRO A 110 10.44 -8.08 46.07
C PRO A 110 11.89 -8.21 45.60
N ASP A 111 12.07 -9.02 44.55
CA ASP A 111 13.28 -9.04 43.73
C ASP A 111 13.58 -7.58 43.36
N GLU A 112 14.72 -7.06 43.81
CA GLU A 112 15.11 -5.69 43.50
C GLU A 112 15.22 -5.58 41.98
N GLU A 113 14.36 -4.76 41.37
CA GLU A 113 14.49 -4.38 39.96
C GLU A 113 15.97 -4.04 39.70
N PRO A 114 16.62 -4.65 38.70
CA PRO A 114 17.97 -4.27 38.35
C PRO A 114 17.94 -2.79 38.01
N SER A 115 18.60 -1.99 38.85
CA SER A 115 18.85 -0.57 38.63
C SER A 115 19.40 -0.40 37.22
N GLU A 116 18.56 0.07 36.29
CA GLU A 116 18.96 0.38 34.92
C GLU A 116 20.12 1.37 35.00
N THR A 117 21.31 0.90 34.62
CA THR A 117 22.43 1.80 34.36
C THR A 117 21.98 2.69 33.20
N PRO A 118 22.00 4.03 33.33
CA PRO A 118 21.51 4.89 32.26
C PRO A 118 22.27 4.58 30.99
N GLU A 119 21.54 4.09 29.97
CA GLU A 119 22.07 3.90 28.63
C GLU A 119 22.63 5.25 28.16
N PRO A 120 23.85 5.31 27.61
CA PRO A 120 24.45 6.58 27.20
C PRO A 120 23.52 7.27 26.18
N GLU A 121 23.28 8.56 26.36
CA GLU A 121 22.49 9.32 25.39
C GLU A 121 23.13 9.20 24.00
N PRO A 122 22.33 8.99 22.93
CA PRO A 122 22.86 8.84 21.59
C PRO A 122 23.61 10.11 21.17
N THR A 123 24.80 9.94 20.60
CA THR A 123 25.65 11.06 20.17
C THR A 123 25.81 11.08 18.66
N VAL A 124 25.87 12.28 18.08
CA VAL A 124 26.10 12.47 16.64
C VAL A 124 27.58 12.31 16.33
N ALA A 125 27.93 11.34 15.51
CA ALA A 125 29.30 11.06 15.06
C ALA A 125 29.62 11.71 13.70
N GLY A 126 28.60 11.97 12.89
CA GLY A 126 28.77 12.60 11.58
C GLY A 126 27.42 12.90 10.92
N GLN A 127 27.49 13.42 9.70
CA GLN A 127 26.33 13.65 8.84
C GLN A 127 26.53 12.91 7.52
N MET A 128 25.44 12.37 6.96
CA MET A 128 25.41 11.74 5.64
C MET A 128 24.19 12.23 4.86
N TYR A 129 24.21 12.04 3.54
CA TYR A 129 23.12 12.39 2.63
C TYR A 129 22.39 11.15 2.14
N VAL A 130 21.07 11.26 2.07
CA VAL A 130 20.17 10.24 1.57
C VAL A 130 20.17 10.26 0.03
N THR A 131 20.46 9.14 -0.63
CA THR A 131 20.60 9.10 -2.10
C THR A 131 19.29 8.91 -2.87
N THR A 132 18.24 8.45 -2.19
CA THR A 132 16.90 8.23 -2.76
C THR A 132 15.84 8.35 -1.67
N SER A 133 14.55 8.27 -1.98
CA SER A 133 13.54 8.17 -0.93
C SER A 133 13.82 7.02 0.04
N LEU A 134 14.00 7.33 1.32
CA LEU A 134 14.55 6.38 2.30
C LEU A 134 13.65 6.26 3.53
N ASN A 135 13.16 5.06 3.79
CA ASN A 135 12.41 4.78 5.01
C ASN A 135 13.32 4.83 6.24
N VAL A 136 12.91 5.59 7.24
CA VAL A 136 13.44 5.60 8.62
C VAL A 136 12.62 4.62 9.43
N ARG A 137 13.27 3.68 10.11
CA ARG A 137 12.62 2.57 10.80
C ARG A 137 12.97 2.52 12.29
N THR A 138 12.11 1.88 13.08
CA THR A 138 12.31 1.67 14.52
C THR A 138 13.44 0.69 14.85
N GLY A 139 13.86 -0.14 13.89
CA GLY A 139 14.92 -1.13 14.06
C GLY A 139 15.66 -1.45 12.76
N PRO A 140 16.82 -2.15 12.83
CA PRO A 140 17.66 -2.50 11.68
C PRO A 140 17.09 -3.69 10.89
N ALA A 141 15.83 -3.59 10.46
CA ALA A 141 15.16 -4.63 9.70
C ALA A 141 14.07 -4.04 8.81
N THR A 142 13.82 -4.65 7.64
CA THR A 142 12.71 -4.27 6.78
C THR A 142 11.35 -4.64 7.35
N SER A 143 11.31 -5.54 8.33
CA SER A 143 10.09 -5.89 9.07
C SER A 143 9.78 -4.91 10.21
N ALA A 144 10.72 -4.05 10.59
CA ALA A 144 10.49 -3.03 11.62
C ALA A 144 9.61 -1.89 11.08
N ASP A 145 8.90 -1.22 11.97
CA ASP A 145 7.96 -0.15 11.62
C ASP A 145 8.68 1.03 10.97
N SER A 146 8.09 1.58 9.90
CA SER A 146 8.56 2.86 9.33
C SER A 146 8.01 4.02 10.16
N LEU A 147 8.94 4.81 10.70
CA LEU A 147 8.69 6.10 11.35
C LEU A 147 8.40 7.14 10.27
N THR A 148 9.39 7.45 9.44
CA THR A 148 9.25 8.44 8.37
C THR A 148 9.96 8.06 7.10
N ILE A 149 9.89 8.95 6.11
CA ILE A 149 10.52 8.75 4.81
C ILE A 149 11.22 10.03 4.37
N LEU A 150 12.54 9.94 4.32
CA LEU A 150 13.40 11.04 3.92
C LEU A 150 13.43 11.16 2.39
N ALA A 151 13.55 12.39 1.89
CA ALA A 151 13.74 12.63 0.47
C ALA A 151 15.19 12.32 0.07
N ALA A 152 15.43 12.07 -1.22
CA ALA A 152 16.77 12.18 -1.77
C ALA A 152 17.34 13.57 -1.46
N GLY A 153 18.64 13.65 -1.16
CA GLY A 153 19.33 14.86 -0.72
C GLY A 153 19.15 15.20 0.76
N SER A 154 18.25 14.53 1.50
CA SER A 154 18.09 14.81 2.94
C SER A 154 19.38 14.52 3.69
N GLU A 155 19.82 15.45 4.53
CA GLU A 155 20.93 15.25 5.46
C GLU A 155 20.43 14.53 6.72
N VAL A 156 21.21 13.58 7.23
CA VAL A 156 20.91 12.83 8.46
C VAL A 156 22.10 12.82 9.41
N ASP A 157 21.82 13.01 10.69
CA ASP A 157 22.78 12.83 11.78
C ASP A 157 22.98 11.34 12.06
N VAL A 158 24.19 10.83 11.84
CA VAL A 158 24.53 9.42 12.06
C VAL A 158 25.24 9.26 13.41
N THR A 159 24.93 8.19 14.14
CA THR A 159 25.55 7.94 15.46
C THR A 159 26.88 7.20 15.34
N GLY A 160 27.18 6.65 14.16
CA GLY A 160 28.35 5.80 13.90
C GLY A 160 28.10 4.31 14.19
N GLU A 161 26.97 3.96 14.79
CA GLU A 161 26.57 2.58 15.03
C GLU A 161 25.97 1.96 13.76
N THR A 162 26.32 0.70 13.49
CA THR A 162 25.82 -0.08 12.35
C THR A 162 25.44 -1.49 12.77
N ASP A 163 24.34 -2.02 12.22
CA ASP A 163 23.93 -3.42 12.37
C ASP A 163 23.67 -4.02 10.99
N GLY A 164 24.61 -4.83 10.50
CA GLY A 164 24.58 -5.37 9.14
C GLY A 164 24.52 -4.25 8.09
N ASP A 165 23.49 -4.27 7.26
CA ASP A 165 23.25 -3.29 6.18
C ASP A 165 22.47 -2.05 6.66
N TRP A 166 22.43 -1.81 7.97
CA TRP A 166 21.72 -0.70 8.59
C TRP A 166 22.65 0.25 9.32
N THR A 167 22.38 1.54 9.18
CA THR A 167 23.05 2.62 9.90
C THR A 167 22.07 3.25 10.87
N GLN A 168 22.53 3.47 12.11
CA GLN A 168 21.76 4.17 13.12
C GLN A 168 21.88 5.68 12.95
N ILE A 169 20.74 6.36 13.00
CA ILE A 169 20.62 7.81 12.90
C ILE A 169 19.88 8.38 14.10
N LEU A 170 20.05 9.69 14.32
CA LEU A 170 19.21 10.46 15.22
C LEU A 170 18.11 11.14 14.41
N HIS A 171 16.85 10.79 14.69
CA HIS A 171 15.69 11.37 14.03
C HIS A 171 14.74 11.94 15.10
N ASP A 172 14.46 13.25 15.03
CA ASP A 172 13.68 13.98 16.03
C ASP A 172 14.14 13.77 17.49
N GLY A 173 15.45 13.56 17.68
CA GLY A 173 16.06 13.30 19.00
C GLY A 173 15.93 11.86 19.50
N ALA A 174 15.36 10.96 18.72
CA ALA A 174 15.28 9.52 19.02
C ALA A 174 16.16 8.70 18.08
N VAL A 175 16.61 7.54 18.54
CA VAL A 175 17.36 6.58 17.73
C VAL A 175 16.43 5.96 16.68
N ALA A 176 16.88 5.94 15.43
CA ALA A 176 16.21 5.26 14.34
C ALA A 176 17.23 4.62 13.38
N TRP A 177 16.73 3.84 12.42
CA TRP A 177 17.56 3.04 11.53
C TRP A 177 17.20 3.28 10.07
N VAL A 178 18.22 3.39 9.23
CA VAL A 178 18.10 3.50 7.78
C VAL A 178 19.03 2.51 7.10
N SER A 179 18.72 2.11 5.87
CA SER A 179 19.57 1.19 5.11
C SER A 179 20.82 1.92 4.61
N SER A 180 21.99 1.36 4.90
CA SER A 180 23.31 1.91 4.59
C SER A 180 23.55 2.08 3.08
N ASP A 181 22.91 1.24 2.25
CA ASP A 181 23.00 1.28 0.78
C ASP A 181 22.53 2.61 0.17
N TYR A 182 21.77 3.39 0.93
CA TYR A 182 21.15 4.64 0.48
C TYR A 182 21.72 5.88 1.17
N LEU A 183 22.89 5.75 1.80
CA LEU A 183 23.63 6.86 2.38
C LEU A 183 24.90 7.15 1.58
N SER A 184 25.27 8.43 1.53
CA SER A 184 26.46 8.94 0.86
C SER A 184 27.09 10.05 1.70
N GLU A 185 28.42 10.14 1.72
CA GLU A 185 29.14 11.27 2.32
C GLU A 185 29.00 12.54 1.46
N GLU A 186 28.76 12.37 0.16
CA GLU A 186 28.55 13.45 -0.79
C GLU A 186 27.06 13.66 -1.04
N GLU A 187 26.62 14.91 -1.07
CA GLU A 187 25.25 15.27 -1.43
C GLU A 187 24.99 14.81 -2.87
N PRO A 188 23.97 13.96 -3.10
CA PRO A 188 23.62 13.52 -4.44
C PRO A 188 23.19 14.73 -5.27
N SER A 189 23.66 14.82 -6.51
CA SER A 189 23.21 15.87 -7.43
C SER A 189 21.72 15.70 -7.68
N GLU A 190 20.93 16.72 -7.32
CA GLU A 190 19.50 16.75 -7.61
C GLU A 190 19.28 16.66 -9.12
N ASP A 191 18.89 15.49 -9.62
CA ASP A 191 18.11 15.43 -10.85
C ASP A 191 16.74 16.00 -10.50
N THR A 192 16.62 17.33 -10.62
CA THR A 192 15.35 18.04 -10.52
C THR A 192 14.47 17.60 -11.68
N ASP A 193 13.76 16.48 -11.53
CA ASP A 193 12.49 16.28 -12.22
C ASP A 193 11.48 17.24 -11.57
N ASP A 194 11.63 18.51 -11.96
CA ASP A 194 10.71 19.60 -11.73
C ASP A 194 9.35 19.23 -12.34
N THR A 195 8.46 18.75 -11.49
CA THR A 195 7.02 18.88 -11.72
C THR A 195 6.49 19.75 -10.61
N GLY A 196 6.76 21.05 -10.70
CA GLY A 196 6.04 22.04 -9.91
C GLY A 196 4.53 21.97 -10.16
N SER A 197 3.77 21.84 -9.09
CA SER A 197 2.35 22.13 -9.01
C SER A 197 2.20 23.46 -8.28
N ASP A 198 2.02 24.50 -9.10
CA ASP A 198 1.43 25.75 -8.63
C ASP A 198 0.00 25.45 -8.12
N ASP A 199 -0.18 25.58 -6.80
CA ASP A 199 -1.47 25.71 -6.14
C ASP A 199 -2.28 26.85 -6.78
N THR A 200 -3.18 26.51 -7.70
CA THR A 200 -4.39 27.28 -7.99
C THR A 200 -5.49 26.34 -8.44
N GLY A 201 -6.48 26.16 -7.55
CA GLY A 201 -7.54 25.16 -7.70
C GLY A 201 -8.41 25.18 -8.97
N SER A 202 -9.17 24.09 -9.08
CA SER A 202 -10.20 23.73 -10.07
C SER A 202 -9.72 23.18 -11.42
N ASP A 203 -9.55 21.86 -11.49
CA ASP A 203 -10.48 20.93 -12.20
C ASP A 203 -10.20 19.48 -11.76
N ASP A 204 -11.24 18.65 -11.66
CA ASP A 204 -11.34 17.36 -10.92
C ASP A 204 -10.43 16.19 -11.38
N THR A 205 -9.38 16.42 -12.17
CA THR A 205 -8.47 15.35 -12.61
C THR A 205 -7.07 15.88 -12.92
N ASP A 206 -6.14 15.71 -11.99
CA ASP A 206 -4.70 15.87 -12.27
C ASP A 206 -4.18 14.56 -12.86
N ASN A 207 -3.66 14.60 -14.09
CA ASN A 207 -3.12 13.41 -14.79
C ASN A 207 -4.06 12.18 -14.83
N GLY A 208 -5.38 12.40 -14.74
CA GLY A 208 -6.39 11.33 -14.68
C GLY A 208 -6.65 10.74 -13.28
N ILE A 209 -6.07 11.34 -12.24
CA ILE A 209 -6.29 11.01 -10.83
C ILE A 209 -7.31 12.00 -10.25
N SER A 210 -8.44 11.48 -9.79
CA SER A 210 -9.52 12.29 -9.23
C SER A 210 -9.23 12.67 -7.78
N SER A 211 -9.42 13.95 -7.46
CA SER A 211 -9.38 14.50 -6.09
C SER A 211 -10.77 14.77 -5.50
N ALA A 212 -11.83 14.36 -6.22
CA ALA A 212 -13.22 14.49 -5.78
C ALA A 212 -13.48 13.72 -4.47
N GLU A 213 -14.28 14.32 -3.59
CA GLU A 213 -14.69 13.69 -2.33
C GLU A 213 -15.42 12.38 -2.60
N CYS A 214 -15.09 11.35 -1.80
CA CYS A 214 -15.73 10.07 -1.95
C CYS A 214 -17.20 10.12 -1.46
N PRO A 215 -18.16 9.52 -2.16
CA PRO A 215 -19.55 9.44 -1.69
C PRO A 215 -19.71 8.68 -0.35
N THR A 216 -18.80 7.74 -0.06
CA THR A 216 -18.81 6.86 1.12
C THR A 216 -17.39 6.73 1.67
N GLY A 217 -17.20 6.57 2.98
CA GLY A 217 -15.86 6.36 3.54
C GLY A 217 -15.04 7.62 3.84
N SER A 218 -15.49 8.82 3.44
CA SER A 218 -14.81 10.11 3.72
C SER A 218 -14.59 10.42 5.20
N ALA A 219 -15.24 9.70 6.12
CA ALA A 219 -14.90 9.77 7.54
C ALA A 219 -13.45 9.34 7.84
N VAL A 220 -12.85 8.50 6.97
CA VAL A 220 -11.46 8.05 7.10
C VAL A 220 -10.45 9.19 6.92
N GLU A 221 -10.83 10.27 6.23
CA GLU A 221 -9.94 11.40 5.92
C GLU A 221 -9.54 12.21 7.16
N SER A 222 -10.28 12.07 8.26
CA SER A 222 -10.00 12.80 9.50
C SER A 222 -8.62 12.43 10.07
N GLY A 223 -7.69 13.38 10.03
CA GLY A 223 -6.32 13.21 10.53
C GLY A 223 -5.35 12.57 9.55
N LEU A 224 -5.81 12.24 8.33
CA LEU A 224 -4.92 11.83 7.25
C LEU A 224 -4.14 13.03 6.71
N THR A 225 -2.94 12.73 6.23
CA THR A 225 -2.10 13.66 5.48
C THR A 225 -2.68 13.94 4.08
N PRO A 226 -2.30 15.06 3.43
CA PRO A 226 -2.78 15.39 2.08
C PRO A 226 -2.62 14.26 1.04
N ASP A 227 -1.47 13.59 1.00
CA ASP A 227 -1.23 12.46 0.09
C ASP A 227 -2.11 11.25 0.42
N ALA A 228 -2.34 10.96 1.71
CA ALA A 228 -3.22 9.86 2.10
C ALA A 228 -4.69 10.14 1.72
N ILE A 229 -5.13 11.40 1.85
CA ILE A 229 -6.44 11.85 1.34
C ILE A 229 -6.50 11.72 -0.19
N ARG A 230 -5.43 12.10 -0.90
CA ARG A 230 -5.32 11.95 -2.35
C ARG A 230 -5.46 10.49 -2.77
N VAL A 231 -4.77 9.56 -2.10
CA VAL A 231 -4.92 8.11 -2.32
C VAL A 231 -6.37 7.67 -2.09
N HIS A 232 -6.97 8.02 -0.95
CA HIS A 232 -8.35 7.66 -0.62
C HIS A 232 -9.33 8.06 -1.72
N ARG A 233 -9.29 9.33 -2.12
CA ARG A 233 -10.21 9.89 -3.12
C ARG A 233 -10.00 9.30 -4.50
N ALA A 234 -8.75 9.11 -4.90
CA ALA A 234 -8.44 8.55 -6.20
C ALA A 234 -8.83 7.07 -6.32
N VAL A 235 -8.57 6.28 -5.28
CA VAL A 235 -9.01 4.88 -5.19
C VAL A 235 -10.54 4.82 -5.21
N CYS A 236 -11.23 5.64 -4.42
CA CYS A 236 -12.69 5.69 -4.42
C CYS A 236 -13.28 6.00 -5.80
N ALA A 237 -12.77 7.02 -6.47
CA ALA A 237 -13.27 7.40 -7.79
C ALA A 237 -13.01 6.31 -8.84
N ARG A 238 -11.89 5.59 -8.73
CA ARG A 238 -11.49 4.56 -9.70
C ARG A 238 -12.16 3.21 -9.45
N PHE A 239 -12.35 2.85 -8.18
CA PHE A 239 -12.86 1.57 -7.71
C PHE A 239 -14.10 1.79 -6.82
N PRO A 240 -15.23 2.25 -7.40
CA PRO A 240 -16.41 2.68 -6.65
C PRO A 240 -17.09 1.55 -5.85
N GLN A 241 -16.72 0.29 -6.06
CA GLN A 241 -17.16 -0.84 -5.26
C GLN A 241 -16.47 -0.95 -3.88
N ILE A 242 -15.41 -0.17 -3.62
CA ILE A 242 -14.75 -0.13 -2.31
C ILE A 242 -15.40 0.96 -1.47
N ASP A 243 -15.97 0.56 -0.33
CA ASP A 243 -16.67 1.46 0.60
C ASP A 243 -16.05 1.52 2.00
N THR A 244 -15.08 0.63 2.29
CA THR A 244 -14.49 0.48 3.61
C THR A 244 -13.00 0.76 3.56
N TYR A 245 -12.58 1.70 4.40
CA TYR A 245 -11.19 2.14 4.52
C TYR A 245 -10.83 2.25 6.00
N HIS A 246 -9.59 1.95 6.35
CA HIS A 246 -9.04 2.25 7.67
C HIS A 246 -7.84 3.19 7.53
N GLY A 247 -7.76 4.19 8.41
CA GLY A 247 -6.75 5.25 8.36
C GLY A 247 -6.10 5.42 9.73
N VAL A 248 -6.22 6.62 10.29
CA VAL A 248 -5.59 6.99 11.56
C VAL A 248 -6.01 6.06 12.71
N ARG A 249 -5.03 5.53 13.43
CA ARG A 249 -5.24 4.76 14.68
C ARG A 249 -4.03 4.88 15.60
N SER A 250 -4.24 4.73 16.91
CA SER A 250 -3.16 4.68 17.91
C SER A 250 -2.31 3.42 17.73
N GLY A 251 -1.02 3.47 18.08
CA GLY A 251 -0.13 2.31 18.01
C GLY A 251 1.23 2.55 17.39
N GLY A 252 1.59 3.81 17.12
CA GLY A 252 2.85 4.15 16.43
C GLY A 252 2.79 3.92 14.92
N GLY A 253 3.86 4.30 14.24
CA GLY A 253 4.03 4.13 12.79
C GLY A 253 3.08 4.98 11.92
N ALA A 254 3.10 4.70 10.61
CA ALA A 254 2.44 5.50 9.58
C ALA A 254 0.93 5.70 9.79
N HIS A 255 0.22 4.74 10.39
CA HIS A 255 -1.19 4.94 10.72
C HIS A 255 -1.39 6.01 11.80
N SER A 256 -0.58 6.01 12.85
CA SER A 256 -0.71 7.02 13.92
C SER A 256 -0.37 8.44 13.45
N GLU A 257 0.42 8.54 12.40
CA GLU A 257 0.85 9.80 11.77
C GLU A 257 -0.07 10.24 10.62
N GLY A 258 -1.12 9.46 10.30
CA GLY A 258 -2.03 9.75 9.19
C GLY A 258 -1.42 9.59 7.80
N ARG A 259 -0.33 8.83 7.69
CA ARG A 259 0.38 8.51 6.45
C ARG A 259 0.04 7.15 5.86
N ALA A 260 -0.83 6.37 6.51
CA ALA A 260 -1.24 5.08 5.99
C ALA A 260 -2.75 4.98 5.80
N LEU A 261 -3.14 4.28 4.73
CA LEU A 261 -4.50 3.95 4.37
C LEU A 261 -4.59 2.46 4.03
N ASP A 262 -5.49 1.76 4.70
CA ASP A 262 -5.88 0.39 4.38
C ASP A 262 -7.14 0.43 3.51
N VAL A 263 -7.01 -0.05 2.28
CA VAL A 263 -8.12 -0.22 1.33
C VAL A 263 -8.67 -1.63 1.52
N MET A 264 -9.82 -1.77 2.17
CA MET A 264 -10.34 -3.08 2.58
C MET A 264 -10.87 -3.85 1.37
N VAL A 265 -10.20 -4.94 1.00
CA VAL A 265 -10.50 -5.70 -0.21
C VAL A 265 -9.89 -7.10 -0.15
N ARG A 266 -10.53 -8.07 -0.81
CA ARG A 266 -10.03 -9.45 -0.94
C ARG A 266 -9.99 -9.89 -2.40
N GLY A 267 -9.11 -10.84 -2.70
CA GLY A 267 -9.03 -11.48 -4.02
C GLY A 267 -8.51 -10.57 -5.12
N SER A 268 -8.89 -10.86 -6.37
CA SER A 268 -8.29 -10.24 -7.56
C SER A 268 -8.45 -8.73 -7.65
N LEU A 269 -9.49 -8.16 -7.03
CA LEU A 269 -9.66 -6.70 -7.01
C LEU A 269 -8.53 -6.01 -6.23
N GLY A 270 -7.98 -6.64 -5.19
CA GLY A 270 -6.82 -6.11 -4.49
C GLY A 270 -5.56 -6.12 -5.34
N ASP A 271 -5.39 -7.09 -6.25
CA ASP A 271 -4.29 -7.07 -7.22
C ASP A 271 -4.39 -5.85 -8.14
N GLU A 272 -5.59 -5.56 -8.65
CA GLU A 272 -5.84 -4.41 -9.52
C GLU A 272 -5.57 -3.07 -8.81
N ILE A 273 -6.03 -2.95 -7.55
CA ILE A 273 -5.81 -1.75 -6.74
C ILE A 273 -4.31 -1.58 -6.44
N ALA A 274 -3.63 -2.62 -5.95
CA ALA A 274 -2.22 -2.55 -5.57
C ALA A 274 -1.33 -2.20 -6.78
N GLU A 275 -1.57 -2.82 -7.95
CA GLU A 275 -0.85 -2.48 -9.18
C GLU A 275 -1.13 -1.06 -9.65
N TRP A 276 -2.38 -0.59 -9.57
CA TRP A 276 -2.73 0.77 -9.97
C TRP A 276 -2.10 1.82 -9.03
N VAL A 277 -2.17 1.63 -7.71
CA VAL A 277 -1.53 2.51 -6.74
C VAL A 277 -0.02 2.56 -6.97
N ARG A 278 0.63 1.41 -7.18
CA ARG A 278 2.07 1.35 -7.50
C ARG A 278 2.41 2.11 -8.78
N ALA A 279 1.60 1.95 -9.83
CA ALA A 279 1.84 2.58 -11.12
C ALA A 279 1.73 4.11 -11.06
N ASN A 280 0.90 4.65 -10.15
CA ASN A 280 0.64 6.08 -9.98
C ASN A 280 1.30 6.64 -8.70
N HIS A 281 2.31 5.96 -8.16
CA HIS A 281 2.86 6.30 -6.84
C HIS A 281 3.41 7.72 -6.75
N ARG A 282 3.96 8.26 -7.85
CA ARG A 282 4.53 9.60 -7.88
C ARG A 282 3.43 10.65 -7.70
N GLU A 283 2.40 10.55 -8.52
CA GLU A 283 1.26 11.47 -8.50
C GLU A 283 0.42 11.35 -7.22
N LEU A 284 0.41 10.16 -6.60
CA LEU A 284 -0.30 9.88 -5.35
C LEU A 284 0.53 10.17 -4.09
N GLY A 285 1.84 10.46 -4.21
CA GLY A 285 2.73 10.61 -3.05
C GLY A 285 2.94 9.30 -2.27
N VAL A 286 2.79 8.15 -2.92
CA VAL A 286 2.93 6.81 -2.31
C VAL A 286 4.40 6.42 -2.23
N SER A 287 4.79 5.87 -1.09
CA SER A 287 6.15 5.44 -0.79
C SER A 287 6.27 3.92 -0.63
N GLU A 288 5.22 3.27 -0.14
CA GLU A 288 5.17 1.83 0.13
C GLU A 288 3.76 1.29 -0.12
N VAL A 289 3.70 0.09 -0.70
CA VAL A 289 2.46 -0.69 -0.87
C VAL A 289 2.71 -2.10 -0.36
N ILE A 290 1.80 -2.61 0.47
CA ILE A 290 1.78 -4.00 0.92
C ILE A 290 0.46 -4.63 0.51
N TRP A 291 0.54 -5.79 -0.13
CA TRP A 291 -0.64 -6.53 -0.58
C TRP A 291 -0.32 -8.00 -0.73
N ALA A 292 -1.14 -8.91 -0.21
CA ALA A 292 -0.98 -10.36 -0.39
C ALA A 292 0.44 -10.88 -0.07
N GLN A 293 0.93 -10.53 1.12
CA GLN A 293 2.22 -10.95 1.68
C GLN A 293 3.44 -10.55 0.83
N ARG A 294 3.34 -9.46 0.10
CA ARG A 294 4.44 -8.85 -0.64
C ARG A 294 4.46 -7.35 -0.41
N ILE A 295 5.66 -6.81 -0.46
CA ILE A 295 5.96 -5.40 -0.23
C ILE A 295 6.65 -4.80 -1.45
N TRP A 296 6.22 -3.61 -1.82
CA TRP A 296 6.90 -2.75 -2.78
C TRP A 296 7.15 -1.39 -2.13
N THR A 297 8.33 -0.82 -2.38
CA THR A 297 8.72 0.50 -1.89
C THR A 297 9.38 1.29 -3.00
N VAL A 298 9.19 2.61 -3.06
CA VAL A 298 9.86 3.50 -4.04
C VAL A 298 11.38 3.33 -3.97
N GLN A 299 11.93 3.27 -2.75
CA GLN A 299 13.35 3.05 -2.44
C GLN A 299 13.97 1.85 -3.18
N ARG A 300 13.19 0.77 -3.34
CA ARG A 300 13.60 -0.51 -3.97
C ARG A 300 12.75 -0.83 -5.19
N SER A 301 12.29 0.21 -5.89
CA SER A 301 11.34 0.07 -6.99
C SER A 301 11.86 -0.77 -8.15
N SER A 302 13.17 -0.77 -8.39
CA SER A 302 13.85 -1.58 -9.41
C SER A 302 13.76 -3.10 -9.16
N GLU A 303 13.54 -3.51 -7.92
CA GLU A 303 13.37 -4.92 -7.54
C GLU A 303 11.94 -5.42 -7.70
N GLY A 304 10.98 -4.50 -7.86
CA GLY A 304 9.56 -4.85 -7.92
C GLY A 304 9.03 -5.38 -6.58
N TRP A 305 8.06 -6.30 -6.65
CA TRP A 305 7.47 -6.92 -5.47
C TRP A 305 8.46 -7.87 -4.80
N ARG A 306 8.58 -7.75 -3.47
CA ARG A 306 9.39 -8.65 -2.64
C ARG A 306 8.50 -9.44 -1.69
N PRO A 307 8.79 -10.72 -1.43
CA PRO A 307 8.02 -11.51 -0.48
C PRO A 307 8.22 -10.97 0.94
N MET A 308 7.19 -11.13 1.78
CA MET A 308 7.25 -10.93 3.21
C MET A 308 7.22 -12.26 3.94
N GLU A 309 7.74 -12.29 5.16
CA GLU A 309 7.57 -13.42 6.07
C GLU A 309 6.08 -13.61 6.40
N ASP A 310 5.71 -14.86 6.70
CA ASP A 310 4.37 -15.16 7.20
C ASP A 310 4.23 -14.70 8.65
N ARG A 311 3.28 -13.79 8.88
CA ARG A 311 2.97 -13.22 10.18
C ARG A 311 1.76 -13.87 10.86
N GLY A 312 1.20 -14.91 10.25
CA GLY A 312 0.26 -15.83 10.90
C GLY A 312 -1.23 -15.53 10.70
N SER A 313 -1.61 -14.41 10.10
CA SER A 313 -3.02 -14.09 9.80
C SER A 313 -3.19 -13.41 8.44
N ASP A 314 -4.41 -13.44 7.91
CA ASP A 314 -4.76 -12.73 6.67
C ASP A 314 -4.50 -11.22 6.80
N THR A 315 -4.85 -10.62 7.94
CA THR A 315 -4.64 -9.19 8.19
C THR A 315 -3.16 -8.86 8.27
N ASP A 316 -2.38 -9.61 9.06
CA ASP A 316 -0.94 -9.33 9.21
C ASP A 316 -0.17 -9.55 7.90
N ASN A 317 -0.65 -10.48 7.07
CA ASN A 317 -0.14 -10.76 5.74
C ASN A 317 -0.83 -9.96 4.63
N HIS A 318 -1.73 -9.03 4.94
CA HIS A 318 -2.36 -8.11 4.00
C HIS A 318 -3.13 -8.81 2.86
N TYR A 319 -3.79 -9.92 3.15
CA TYR A 319 -4.70 -10.60 2.22
C TYR A 319 -6.13 -10.05 2.26
N ASP A 320 -6.45 -9.20 3.24
CA ASP A 320 -7.77 -8.57 3.43
C ASP A 320 -7.79 -7.05 3.25
N HIS A 321 -6.65 -6.45 2.95
CA HIS A 321 -6.53 -5.05 2.60
C HIS A 321 -5.27 -4.78 1.79
N VAL A 322 -5.33 -3.79 0.89
CA VAL A 322 -4.14 -3.17 0.32
C VAL A 322 -3.72 -2.06 1.27
N HIS A 323 -2.56 -2.21 1.90
CA HIS A 323 -1.99 -1.16 2.74
C HIS A 323 -1.13 -0.22 1.87
N VAL A 324 -1.39 1.07 2.00
CA VAL A 324 -0.69 2.13 1.27
C VAL A 324 -0.11 3.10 2.27
N THR A 325 1.21 3.27 2.26
CA THR A 325 1.88 4.34 3.00
C THR A 325 2.34 5.43 2.03
N VAL A 326 2.17 6.70 2.45
CA VAL A 326 2.54 7.90 1.70
C VAL A 326 3.66 8.68 2.39
N TYR A 327 4.25 9.62 1.64
CA TYR A 327 5.21 10.59 2.18
C TYR A 327 4.53 11.62 3.09
N GLY A 328 3.35 12.08 2.72
CA GLY A 328 2.52 12.99 3.51
C GLY A 328 1.96 14.13 2.66
N ASP A 329 2.81 14.84 1.95
CA ASP A 329 2.46 16.02 1.14
C ASP A 329 3.21 16.16 -0.20
N ARG A 330 3.98 15.14 -0.62
CA ARG A 330 4.83 15.19 -1.82
C ARG A 330 4.09 14.93 -3.13
N GLY A 331 2.94 14.26 -3.09
CA GLY A 331 2.07 14.09 -4.26
C GLY A 331 1.23 15.33 -4.55
N THR A 332 1.13 16.24 -3.58
CA THR A 332 0.35 17.50 -3.68
C THR A 332 1.16 18.73 -4.08
N THR A 333 2.47 18.59 -4.30
CA THR A 333 3.35 19.67 -4.79
C THR A 333 3.45 19.76 -6.28
#